data_AF-A0A7C1IMU1-F1
#
_entry.id   AF-A0A7C1IMU1-F1
#
_cell.length_a   1.000
_cell.length_b   1.000
_cell.length_c   1.000
_cell.angle_alpha   90.00
_cell.angle_beta   90.00
_cell.angle_gamma   90.00
#
_symmetry.space_group_name_H-M   'P 1'
#
loop_
_entity.id
_entity.type
_entity.pdbx_description
1 polymer ?
#
loop_
_entity_poly.entity_id
_entity_poly.type
_entity_poly.pdbx_seq_one_letter_code
_entity_poly.pdbx_strand_id
1 'polypeptide(L)'
;MNTFLSETSHRPYPLPEKPWAMRQTWYNLLFAHWPIPPAAMKRLLPAGLELDTYDGQAWVGVVPFGMSKVYPRNTFPVPWLSYFLELNVRTYVKRGDKPGVFFFSLDAANPLAVSIARSWYKLPYFNAGMRMKQTKDGWLEYASRRTHAGAPVAEFKGRYKPVGQPYKSVRGALDYWLTERYCLYTVSEGQVLRGEIHHIQWPLQLAEAEIELNTMAQAAGLELPRAAPILHFAREIDVVAWTLEPVATWEK
;
A
#
# COMPACT_ATOMS: atom_id res chain seq x y z
N MET A 1 6.83 -3.21 25.74
CA MET A 1 5.59 -3.97 25.45
C MET A 1 4.95 -3.30 24.25
N ASN A 2 4.74 -4.00 23.12
CA ASN A 2 4.19 -3.40 21.90
C ASN A 2 2.68 -3.19 22.06
N THR A 3 2.30 -2.05 22.63
CA THR A 3 0.93 -1.71 23.06
C THR A 3 -0.08 -1.76 21.91
N PHE A 4 0.35 -1.54 20.67
CA PHE A 4 -0.57 -1.55 19.54
C PHE A 4 -1.01 -2.95 19.10
N LEU A 5 -0.25 -4.00 19.41
CA LEU A 5 -0.61 -5.38 19.01
C LEU A 5 -1.88 -5.88 19.72
N SER A 6 -2.25 -5.28 20.85
CA SER A 6 -3.50 -5.57 21.55
C SER A 6 -4.71 -4.80 21.01
N GLU A 7 -4.50 -3.75 20.23
CA GLU A 7 -5.59 -2.95 19.66
C GLU A 7 -6.11 -3.61 18.38
N THR A 8 -7.09 -4.49 18.51
CA THR A 8 -7.57 -5.32 17.38
C THR A 8 -9.05 -5.15 17.06
N SER A 9 -9.80 -4.39 17.86
CA SER A 9 -11.26 -4.24 17.74
C SER A 9 -11.73 -3.67 16.39
N HIS A 10 -10.87 -2.90 15.72
CA HIS A 10 -11.16 -2.31 14.41
C HIS A 10 -11.01 -3.30 13.26
N ARG A 11 -10.25 -4.39 13.45
CA ARG A 11 -10.01 -5.39 12.40
C ARG A 11 -11.30 -6.11 12.02
N PRO A 12 -11.47 -6.45 10.73
CA PRO A 12 -12.60 -7.26 10.28
C PRO A 12 -12.44 -8.75 10.62
N TYR A 13 -11.23 -9.20 10.96
CA TYR A 13 -10.92 -10.59 11.32
C TYR A 13 -9.72 -10.65 12.31
N PRO A 14 -9.58 -11.76 13.08
CA PRO A 14 -8.51 -11.92 14.06
C PRO A 14 -7.09 -11.80 13.49
N LEU A 15 -6.11 -11.61 14.37
CA LEU A 15 -4.70 -11.71 14.00
C LEU A 15 -4.33 -13.17 13.70
N PRO A 16 -3.31 -13.43 12.85
CA PRO A 16 -2.75 -14.76 12.72
C PRO A 16 -2.20 -15.28 14.07
N GLU A 17 -2.45 -16.55 14.38
CA GLU A 17 -1.98 -17.21 15.61
C GLU A 17 -0.46 -17.50 15.61
N LYS A 18 0.21 -17.21 14.49
CA LYS A 18 1.65 -17.43 14.31
C LYS A 18 2.46 -16.16 14.66
N PRO A 19 3.76 -16.27 14.96
CA PRO A 19 4.65 -15.13 15.10
C PRO A 19 4.62 -14.16 13.91
N TRP A 20 4.53 -12.85 14.16
CA TRP A 20 4.85 -11.85 13.14
C TRP A 20 6.32 -11.96 12.72
N ALA A 21 6.65 -11.55 11.49
CA ALA A 21 7.96 -11.74 10.87
C ALA A 21 8.75 -10.45 10.72
N MET A 22 8.08 -9.33 10.45
CA MET A 22 8.69 -8.02 10.22
C MET A 22 7.98 -6.93 10.99
N ARG A 23 8.72 -5.89 11.39
CA ARG A 23 8.16 -4.62 11.86
C ARG A 23 8.69 -3.48 10.99
N GLN A 24 7.85 -2.47 10.82
CA GLN A 24 8.13 -1.26 10.08
C GLN A 24 7.28 -0.12 10.61
N THR A 25 7.74 1.11 10.39
CA THR A 25 6.98 2.33 10.66
C THR A 25 6.78 3.04 9.33
N TRP A 26 5.53 3.34 8.98
CA TRP A 26 5.21 4.14 7.80
C TRP A 26 4.95 5.57 8.23
N TYR A 27 5.41 6.55 7.44
CA TYR A 27 5.24 7.96 7.77
C TYR A 27 4.94 8.81 6.53
N ASN A 28 4.28 9.94 6.76
CA ASN A 28 3.88 10.91 5.75
C ASN A 28 3.11 10.25 4.58
N LEU A 29 2.11 9.42 4.87
CA LEU A 29 1.38 8.69 3.85
C LEU A 29 0.35 9.58 3.20
N LEU A 30 0.37 9.65 1.86
CA LEU A 30 -0.77 10.14 1.08
C LEU A 30 -1.54 8.97 0.51
N PHE A 31 -2.82 8.88 0.83
CA PHE A 31 -3.76 7.98 0.19
C PHE A 31 -4.51 8.74 -0.90
N ALA A 32 -4.10 8.61 -2.16
CA ALA A 32 -4.82 9.15 -3.30
C ALA A 32 -5.55 8.03 -4.06
N HIS A 33 -6.88 8.14 -4.15
CA HIS A 33 -7.73 7.11 -4.73
C HIS A 33 -8.56 7.63 -5.88
N TRP A 34 -8.63 6.84 -6.96
CA TRP A 34 -9.46 7.12 -8.12
C TRP A 34 -10.43 5.96 -8.39
N PRO A 35 -11.68 6.25 -8.79
CA PRO A 35 -12.60 5.23 -9.23
C PRO A 35 -12.18 4.72 -10.62
N ILE A 36 -12.23 3.41 -10.82
CA ILE A 36 -11.91 2.73 -12.08
C ILE A 36 -13.08 1.82 -12.47
N PRO A 37 -13.57 1.83 -13.73
CA PRO A 37 -14.60 0.91 -14.16
C PRO A 37 -14.27 -0.55 -13.79
N PRO A 38 -15.17 -1.29 -13.10
CA PRO A 38 -14.88 -2.65 -12.67
C PRO A 38 -14.44 -3.58 -13.80
N ALA A 39 -15.00 -3.41 -15.00
CA ALA A 39 -14.63 -4.18 -16.18
C ALA A 39 -13.17 -3.93 -16.63
N ALA A 40 -12.66 -2.72 -16.48
CA ALA A 40 -11.26 -2.41 -16.77
C ALA A 40 -10.33 -3.04 -15.72
N MET A 41 -10.69 -2.92 -14.44
CA MET A 41 -9.91 -3.49 -13.34
C MET A 41 -9.83 -5.03 -13.41
N LYS A 42 -10.95 -5.71 -13.68
CA LYS A 42 -11.01 -7.19 -13.77
C LYS A 42 -10.05 -7.77 -14.81
N ARG A 43 -9.80 -7.06 -15.91
CA ARG A 43 -8.89 -7.52 -16.98
C ARG A 43 -7.43 -7.59 -16.55
N LEU A 44 -7.06 -6.88 -15.48
CA LEU A 44 -5.69 -6.79 -14.98
C LEU A 44 -5.46 -7.66 -13.74
N LEU A 45 -6.53 -8.16 -13.12
CA LEU A 45 -6.41 -9.03 -11.97
C LEU A 45 -5.98 -10.44 -12.42
N PRO A 46 -5.04 -11.08 -11.69
CA PRO A 46 -4.73 -12.47 -11.94
C PRO A 46 -5.93 -13.36 -11.58
N ALA A 47 -6.00 -14.52 -12.23
CA ALA A 47 -6.96 -15.55 -11.87
C ALA A 47 -6.86 -15.91 -10.38
N GLY A 48 -7.97 -16.32 -9.77
CA GLY A 48 -8.03 -16.70 -8.35
C GLY A 48 -8.25 -15.54 -7.37
N LEU A 49 -8.18 -14.28 -7.79
CA LEU A 49 -8.57 -13.13 -6.97
C LEU A 49 -9.93 -12.57 -7.37
N GLU A 50 -10.76 -12.29 -6.38
CA GLU A 50 -12.04 -11.62 -6.59
C GLU A 50 -11.85 -10.12 -6.48
N LEU A 51 -12.34 -9.37 -7.48
CA LEU A 51 -12.37 -7.91 -7.38
C LEU A 51 -13.32 -7.50 -6.25
N ASP A 52 -12.82 -6.67 -5.33
CA ASP A 52 -13.63 -6.06 -4.29
C ASP A 52 -14.07 -4.67 -4.75
N THR A 53 -15.36 -4.38 -4.63
CA THR A 53 -15.97 -3.11 -5.08
C THR A 53 -16.74 -2.46 -3.95
N TYR A 54 -16.71 -1.13 -3.88
CA TYR A 54 -17.56 -0.34 -3.01
C TYR A 54 -18.70 0.26 -3.83
N ASP A 55 -19.95 -0.02 -3.46
CA ASP A 55 -21.14 0.40 -4.21
C ASP A 55 -21.06 0.11 -5.72
N GLY A 56 -20.53 -1.07 -6.05
CA GLY A 56 -20.31 -1.52 -7.44
C GLY A 56 -19.14 -0.86 -8.17
N GLN A 57 -18.42 0.07 -7.54
CA GLN A 57 -17.27 0.78 -8.09
C GLN A 57 -15.96 0.13 -7.66
N ALA A 58 -15.03 -0.07 -8.60
CA ALA A 58 -13.66 -0.47 -8.29
C ALA A 58 -12.78 0.77 -8.12
N TRP A 59 -11.67 0.61 -7.40
CA TRP A 59 -10.79 1.71 -7.02
C TRP A 59 -9.32 1.34 -7.21
N VAL A 60 -8.51 2.35 -7.55
CA VAL A 60 -7.05 2.26 -7.55
C VAL A 60 -6.50 3.31 -6.59
N GLY A 61 -5.51 2.92 -5.80
CA GLY A 61 -4.75 3.79 -4.92
C GLY A 61 -3.34 4.02 -5.47
N VAL A 62 -2.88 5.27 -5.48
CA VAL A 62 -1.47 5.64 -5.64
C VAL A 62 -1.03 6.26 -4.31
N VAL A 63 -0.14 5.56 -3.60
CA VAL A 63 0.18 5.86 -2.20
C VAL A 63 1.68 6.11 -2.05
N PRO A 64 2.15 7.37 -2.15
CA PRO A 64 3.52 7.74 -1.81
C PRO A 64 3.67 7.94 -0.30
N PHE A 65 4.78 7.45 0.26
CA PHE A 65 5.08 7.53 1.68
C PHE A 65 6.56 7.24 1.99
N GLY A 66 6.95 7.42 3.25
CA GLY A 66 8.23 6.98 3.78
C GLY A 66 8.10 5.76 4.68
N MET A 67 9.14 4.93 4.69
CA MET A 67 9.30 3.80 5.60
C MET A 67 10.53 4.04 6.48
N SER A 68 10.36 3.80 7.77
CA SER A 68 11.44 3.79 8.76
C SER A 68 11.38 2.51 9.60
N LYS A 69 12.45 2.22 10.34
CA LYS A 69 12.50 1.10 11.30
C LYS A 69 12.02 -0.24 10.70
N VAL A 70 12.42 -0.54 9.46
CA VAL A 70 12.16 -1.84 8.83
C VAL A 70 13.16 -2.87 9.36
N TYR A 71 12.69 -3.91 10.05
CA TYR A 71 13.56 -4.99 10.56
C TYR A 71 12.79 -6.30 10.83
N PRO A 72 13.46 -7.47 10.74
CA PRO A 72 12.89 -8.75 11.15
C PRO A 72 12.54 -8.84 12.64
N ARG A 73 11.63 -9.76 12.99
CA ARG A 73 11.32 -10.06 14.39
C ARG A 73 12.57 -10.50 15.15
N ASN A 74 12.71 -10.00 16.38
CA ASN A 74 13.82 -10.27 17.30
C ASN A 74 15.18 -9.70 16.85
N THR A 75 15.20 -8.79 15.87
CA THR A 75 16.41 -8.04 15.48
C THR A 75 16.21 -6.53 15.72
N PHE A 76 17.16 -5.72 15.27
CA PHE A 76 17.13 -4.26 15.39
C PHE A 76 17.26 -3.58 14.03
N PRO A 77 16.70 -2.37 13.85
CA PRO A 77 16.80 -1.63 12.59
C PRO A 77 18.24 -1.22 12.31
N VAL A 78 18.64 -1.39 11.05
CA VAL A 78 19.96 -0.99 10.55
C VAL A 78 19.77 0.26 9.69
N PRO A 79 20.39 1.42 10.00
CA PRO A 79 20.00 2.72 9.44
C PRO A 79 19.88 2.79 7.91
N TRP A 80 20.82 2.21 7.16
CA TRP A 80 20.78 2.29 5.69
C TRP A 80 19.77 1.34 5.03
N LEU A 81 19.26 0.35 5.76
CA LEU A 81 18.23 -0.59 5.28
C LEU A 81 16.83 -0.20 5.73
N SER A 82 16.75 0.44 6.89
CA SER A 82 15.49 0.69 7.56
C SER A 82 14.78 1.97 7.13
N TYR A 83 15.44 2.87 6.39
CA TYR A 83 14.88 4.15 5.96
C TYR A 83 14.89 4.29 4.43
N PHE A 84 13.71 4.41 3.83
CA PHE A 84 13.56 4.64 2.40
C PHE A 84 12.16 5.16 2.06
N LEU A 85 11.99 5.67 0.85
CA LEU A 85 10.69 6.05 0.31
C LEU A 85 10.10 4.88 -0.49
N GLU A 86 8.78 4.75 -0.40
CA GLU A 86 8.01 3.76 -1.16
C GLU A 86 6.78 4.45 -1.78
N LEU A 87 6.46 4.06 -3.00
CA LEU A 87 5.22 4.42 -3.68
C LEU A 87 4.57 3.14 -4.16
N ASN A 88 3.35 2.86 -3.70
CA ASN A 88 2.60 1.70 -4.16
C ASN A 88 1.40 2.09 -5.03
N VAL A 89 1.18 1.28 -6.06
CA VAL A 89 -0.03 1.30 -6.89
C VAL A 89 -0.81 0.04 -6.58
N ARG A 90 -2.02 0.19 -6.06
CA ARG A 90 -2.80 -0.94 -5.54
C ARG A 90 -4.27 -0.88 -5.92
N THR A 91 -4.90 -2.03 -5.97
CA THR A 91 -6.37 -2.16 -6.03
C THR A 91 -6.86 -3.06 -4.90
N TYR A 92 -8.18 -3.21 -4.81
CA TYR A 92 -8.88 -3.88 -3.73
C TYR A 92 -9.43 -5.20 -4.22
N VAL A 93 -9.08 -6.25 -3.51
CA VAL A 93 -9.48 -7.62 -3.84
C VAL A 93 -9.91 -8.32 -2.57
N LYS A 94 -10.58 -9.45 -2.72
CA LYS A 94 -10.88 -10.35 -1.61
C LYS A 94 -10.72 -11.79 -2.03
N ARG A 95 -10.65 -12.65 -1.02
CA ARG A 95 -10.77 -14.10 -1.17
C ARG A 95 -11.63 -14.59 -0.02
N GLY A 96 -12.80 -15.15 -0.34
CA GLY A 96 -13.81 -15.44 0.68
C GLY A 96 -14.25 -14.17 1.40
N ASP A 97 -14.21 -14.18 2.73
CA ASP A 97 -14.63 -13.08 3.61
C ASP A 97 -13.51 -12.08 3.96
N LYS A 98 -12.27 -12.30 3.48
CA LYS A 98 -11.11 -11.49 3.83
C LYS A 98 -10.74 -10.46 2.75
N PRO A 99 -11.12 -9.17 2.92
CA PRO A 99 -10.69 -8.11 2.02
C PRO A 99 -9.22 -7.76 2.21
N GLY A 100 -8.54 -7.47 1.10
CA GLY A 100 -7.13 -7.11 1.06
C GLY A 100 -6.81 -6.20 -0.11
N VAL A 101 -5.52 -6.02 -0.34
CA VAL A 101 -5.00 -5.26 -1.48
C VAL A 101 -4.21 -6.15 -2.43
N PHE A 102 -4.25 -5.83 -3.70
CA PHE A 102 -3.36 -6.36 -4.72
C PHE A 102 -2.50 -5.22 -5.25
N PHE A 103 -1.19 -5.43 -5.33
CA PHE A 103 -0.25 -4.42 -5.81
C PHE A 103 0.03 -4.61 -7.30
N PHE A 104 -0.13 -3.55 -8.09
CA PHE A 104 0.40 -3.49 -9.45
C PHE A 104 1.88 -3.15 -9.45
N SER A 105 2.30 -2.26 -8.55
CA SER A 105 3.71 -1.93 -8.36
C SER A 105 4.00 -1.46 -6.94
N LEU A 106 5.23 -1.74 -6.50
CA LEU A 106 5.83 -1.23 -5.27
C LEU A 106 7.18 -0.61 -5.65
N ASP A 107 7.19 0.69 -5.92
CA ASP A 107 8.41 1.39 -6.28
C ASP A 107 9.11 1.77 -4.96
N ALA A 108 10.40 1.47 -4.81
CA ALA A 108 11.15 1.81 -3.60
C ALA A 108 12.58 2.31 -3.88
N ALA A 109 13.06 3.17 -2.99
CA ALA A 109 14.37 3.82 -3.11
C ALA A 109 15.56 2.98 -2.61
N ASN A 110 15.32 1.77 -2.05
CA ASN A 110 16.36 0.91 -1.49
C ASN A 110 16.42 -0.45 -2.22
N PRO A 111 17.38 -0.63 -3.16
CA PRO A 111 17.50 -1.86 -3.95
C PRO A 111 17.73 -3.13 -3.12
N LEU A 112 18.37 -3.02 -1.95
CA LEU A 112 18.66 -4.17 -1.09
C LEU A 112 17.41 -4.60 -0.32
N ALA A 113 16.66 -3.63 0.23
CA ALA A 113 15.35 -3.90 0.82
C ALA A 113 14.37 -4.47 -0.22
N VAL A 114 14.37 -3.92 -1.44
CA VAL A 114 13.61 -4.44 -2.59
C VAL A 114 13.96 -5.89 -2.88
N SER A 115 15.25 -6.24 -2.97
CA SER A 115 15.68 -7.61 -3.27
C SER A 115 15.23 -8.63 -2.21
N ILE A 116 15.35 -8.27 -0.93
CA ILE A 116 14.89 -9.11 0.20
C ILE A 116 13.36 -9.25 0.15
N ALA A 117 12.64 -8.15 -0.03
CA ALA A 117 11.18 -8.16 -0.09
C ALA A 117 10.65 -8.97 -1.27
N ARG A 118 11.27 -8.88 -2.46
CA ARG A 118 10.91 -9.69 -3.65
C ARG A 118 11.08 -11.17 -3.38
N SER A 119 12.19 -11.54 -2.75
CA SER A 119 12.52 -12.94 -2.48
C SER A 119 11.53 -13.59 -1.50
N TRP A 120 11.05 -12.83 -0.50
CA TRP A 120 10.17 -13.36 0.55
C TRP A 120 8.68 -13.16 0.28
N TYR A 121 8.28 -12.04 -0.33
CA TYR A 121 6.88 -11.66 -0.51
C TYR A 121 6.39 -11.79 -1.96
N LYS A 122 7.23 -12.19 -2.93
CA LYS A 122 6.83 -12.36 -4.35
C LYS A 122 6.02 -11.16 -4.88
N LEU A 123 6.37 -9.96 -4.42
CA LEU A 123 5.69 -8.71 -4.72
C LEU A 123 6.37 -8.00 -5.91
N PRO A 124 5.61 -7.20 -6.70
CA PRO A 124 6.14 -6.49 -7.86
C PRO A 124 6.92 -5.23 -7.44
N TYR A 125 8.05 -5.43 -6.77
CA TYR A 125 8.91 -4.33 -6.35
C TYR A 125 9.81 -3.85 -7.49
N PHE A 126 9.87 -2.53 -7.68
CA PHE A 126 10.72 -1.88 -8.67
C PHE A 126 11.69 -0.91 -7.99
N ASN A 127 12.91 -0.84 -8.51
CA ASN A 127 13.86 0.19 -8.09
C ASN A 127 13.41 1.55 -8.65
N ALA A 128 13.49 2.59 -7.83
CA ALA A 128 13.16 3.95 -8.22
C ALA A 128 14.07 4.98 -7.56
N GLY A 129 14.36 6.07 -8.27
CA GLY A 129 14.93 7.28 -7.67
C GLY A 129 13.80 8.08 -7.02
N MET A 130 13.91 8.37 -5.73
CA MET A 130 12.86 9.08 -4.99
C MET A 130 13.41 10.20 -4.11
N ARG A 131 12.59 11.22 -3.87
CA ARG A 131 12.88 12.31 -2.95
C ARG A 131 11.60 12.77 -2.26
N MET A 132 11.69 13.05 -0.97
CA MET A 132 10.66 13.71 -0.20
C MET A 132 11.28 14.87 0.58
N LYS A 133 10.65 16.03 0.54
CA LYS A 133 11.10 17.22 1.26
C LYS A 133 9.91 17.93 1.88
N GLN A 134 10.02 18.27 3.16
CA GLN A 134 9.03 19.12 3.81
C GLN A 134 9.39 20.61 3.62
N THR A 135 8.40 21.41 3.25
CA THR A 135 8.52 22.86 3.10
C THR A 135 8.16 23.57 4.41
N LYS A 136 8.48 24.86 4.52
CA LYS A 136 8.20 25.66 5.73
C LYS A 136 6.70 25.84 5.99
N ASP A 137 5.90 25.88 4.94
CA ASP A 137 4.44 25.98 4.96
C ASP A 137 3.73 24.61 5.12
N GLY A 138 4.49 23.56 5.42
CA GLY A 138 3.95 22.25 5.82
C GLY A 138 3.63 21.30 4.68
N TRP A 139 3.88 21.67 3.42
CA TRP A 139 3.77 20.76 2.28
C TRP A 139 4.90 19.73 2.28
N LEU A 140 4.58 18.55 1.78
CA LEU A 140 5.52 17.48 1.47
C LEU A 140 5.65 17.40 -0.04
N GLU A 141 6.77 17.84 -0.58
CA GLU A 141 7.14 17.64 -1.98
C GLU A 141 7.64 16.21 -2.15
N TYR A 142 7.02 15.44 -3.05
CA TYR A 142 7.37 14.05 -3.30
C TYR A 142 7.60 13.82 -4.80
N ALA A 143 8.70 13.15 -5.12
CA ALA A 143 9.02 12.73 -6.48
C ALA A 143 9.49 11.27 -6.49
N SER A 144 9.04 10.53 -7.49
CA SER A 144 9.47 9.16 -7.79
C SER A 144 9.65 9.00 -9.30
N ARG A 145 10.75 8.38 -9.70
CA ARG A 145 10.99 7.93 -11.07
C ARG A 145 11.49 6.49 -11.03
N ARG A 146 10.76 5.57 -11.65
CA ARG A 146 11.17 4.17 -11.76
C ARG A 146 12.46 4.06 -12.58
N THR A 147 13.45 3.34 -12.06
CA THR A 147 14.77 3.10 -12.67
C THR A 147 15.07 1.61 -12.87
N HIS A 148 14.12 0.73 -12.56
CA HIS A 148 14.27 -0.72 -12.69
C HIS A 148 14.39 -1.13 -14.17
N ALA A 149 15.47 -1.82 -14.51
CA ALA A 149 15.74 -2.26 -15.88
C ALA A 149 14.65 -3.23 -16.37
N GLY A 150 14.19 -3.05 -17.62
CA GLY A 150 13.17 -3.90 -18.24
C GLY A 150 11.74 -3.68 -17.73
N ALA A 151 11.51 -2.74 -16.82
CA ALA A 151 10.16 -2.39 -16.37
C ALA A 151 9.58 -1.20 -17.18
N PRO A 152 8.25 -1.12 -17.33
CA PRO A 152 7.60 0.07 -17.90
C PRO A 152 7.97 1.32 -17.11
N VAL A 153 8.23 2.43 -17.81
CA VAL A 153 8.51 3.73 -17.19
C VAL A 153 7.30 4.17 -16.36
N ALA A 154 7.57 4.65 -15.14
CA ALA A 154 6.56 5.20 -14.24
C ALA A 154 7.14 6.34 -13.42
N GLU A 155 6.37 7.41 -13.27
CA GLU A 155 6.78 8.64 -12.60
C GLU A 155 5.62 9.23 -11.79
N PHE A 156 5.99 9.82 -10.66
CA PHE A 156 5.11 10.62 -9.83
C PHE A 156 5.84 11.88 -9.40
N LYS A 157 5.18 13.03 -9.52
CA LYS A 157 5.64 14.31 -8.98
C LYS A 157 4.45 15.09 -8.47
N GLY A 158 4.52 15.49 -7.22
CA GLY A 158 3.49 16.33 -6.62
C GLY A 158 3.86 16.76 -5.21
N ARG A 159 2.96 17.52 -4.58
CA ARG A 159 3.06 17.89 -3.18
C ARG A 159 1.74 17.66 -2.46
N TYR A 160 1.78 17.34 -1.18
CA TYR A 160 0.60 17.15 -0.37
C TYR A 160 0.79 17.58 1.08
N LYS A 161 -0.31 17.85 1.78
CA LYS A 161 -0.31 18.15 3.22
C LYS A 161 -1.60 17.66 3.88
N PRO A 162 -1.56 17.32 5.18
CA PRO A 162 -2.78 17.06 5.93
C PRO A 162 -3.62 18.34 6.13
N VAL A 163 -4.93 18.14 6.26
CA VAL A 163 -5.92 19.16 6.60
C VAL A 163 -6.79 18.65 7.74
N GLY A 164 -7.02 19.50 8.74
CA GLY A 164 -7.85 19.20 9.90
C GLY A 164 -7.19 18.27 10.92
N GLN A 165 -7.98 17.84 11.91
CA GLN A 165 -7.52 16.95 12.99
C GLN A 165 -7.59 15.48 12.56
N PRO A 166 -6.74 14.60 13.11
CA PRO A 166 -6.86 13.16 12.91
C PRO A 166 -8.22 12.62 13.37
N TYR A 167 -8.75 11.66 12.62
CA TYR A 167 -9.99 10.96 12.91
C TYR A 167 -9.84 9.47 12.59
N LYS A 168 -10.76 8.66 13.12
CA LYS A 168 -10.86 7.23 12.82
C LYS A 168 -12.03 7.01 11.87
N SER A 169 -11.79 6.32 10.76
CA SER A 169 -12.84 5.99 9.79
C SER A 169 -13.92 5.10 10.41
N VAL A 170 -15.15 5.19 9.89
CA VAL A 170 -16.30 4.43 10.41
C VAL A 170 -16.55 3.22 9.51
N ARG A 171 -16.77 2.05 10.13
CA ARG A 171 -17.06 0.81 9.38
C ARG A 171 -18.26 1.02 8.45
N GLY A 172 -18.10 0.66 7.17
CA GLY A 172 -19.10 0.84 6.11
C GLY A 172 -18.94 2.13 5.30
N ALA A 173 -18.21 3.13 5.80
CA ALA A 173 -17.86 4.32 5.02
C ALA A 173 -16.78 4.01 3.97
N LEU A 174 -16.74 4.83 2.90
CA LEU A 174 -15.80 4.65 1.80
C LEU A 174 -14.34 4.77 2.25
N ASP A 175 -14.02 5.70 3.14
CA ASP A 175 -12.65 5.90 3.65
C ASP A 175 -12.17 4.71 4.49
N TYR A 176 -13.05 4.11 5.30
CA TYR A 176 -12.81 2.82 5.97
C TYR A 176 -12.56 1.73 4.93
N TRP A 177 -13.42 1.63 3.92
CA TRP A 177 -13.26 0.63 2.86
C TRP A 177 -11.96 0.83 2.06
N LEU A 178 -11.51 2.06 1.81
CA LEU A 178 -10.28 2.33 1.05
C LEU A 178 -8.99 2.10 1.85
N THR A 179 -9.03 2.24 3.18
CA THR A 179 -7.80 2.26 4.00
C THR A 179 -7.65 1.07 4.93
N GLU A 180 -8.75 0.54 5.48
CA GLU A 180 -8.75 -0.56 6.45
C GLU A 180 -8.63 -1.90 5.72
N ARG A 181 -7.40 -2.19 5.26
CA ARG A 181 -7.01 -3.42 4.57
C ARG A 181 -5.82 -4.05 5.28
N TYR A 182 -6.08 -5.22 5.88
CA TYR A 182 -5.16 -5.88 6.80
C TYR A 182 -4.44 -7.09 6.19
N CYS A 183 -4.58 -7.28 4.88
CA CYS A 183 -3.77 -8.23 4.14
C CYS A 183 -3.51 -7.77 2.72
N LEU A 184 -2.44 -8.29 2.14
CA LEU A 184 -2.15 -8.25 0.73
C LEU A 184 -2.33 -9.64 0.13
N TYR A 185 -2.63 -9.67 -1.16
CA TYR A 185 -2.64 -10.88 -1.97
C TYR A 185 -1.60 -10.76 -3.09
N THR A 186 -0.93 -11.88 -3.37
CA THR A 186 -0.08 -12.04 -4.55
C THR A 186 -0.33 -13.40 -5.18
N VAL A 187 0.15 -13.58 -6.41
CA VAL A 187 0.00 -14.79 -7.19
C VAL A 187 1.38 -15.28 -7.58
N SER A 188 1.69 -16.53 -7.27
CA SER A 188 2.97 -17.16 -7.63
C SER A 188 2.72 -18.63 -7.94
N GLU A 189 3.28 -19.11 -9.05
CA GLU A 189 3.26 -20.54 -9.42
C GLU A 189 1.85 -21.19 -9.38
N GLY A 190 0.80 -20.45 -9.77
CA GLY A 190 -0.59 -20.93 -9.77
C GLY A 190 -1.27 -20.94 -8.39
N GLN A 191 -0.65 -20.33 -7.39
CA GLN A 191 -1.18 -20.21 -6.04
C GLN A 191 -1.52 -18.77 -5.68
N VAL A 192 -2.62 -18.58 -4.95
CA VAL A 192 -2.93 -17.32 -4.29
C VAL A 192 -2.19 -17.37 -2.96
N LEU A 193 -1.32 -16.40 -2.73
CA LEU A 193 -0.63 -16.21 -1.47
C LEU A 193 -1.20 -15.00 -0.76
N ARG A 194 -1.37 -15.09 0.56
CA ARG A 194 -1.81 -13.99 1.43
C ARG A 194 -0.70 -13.60 2.39
N GLY A 195 -0.43 -12.30 2.50
CA GLY A 195 0.41 -11.72 3.55
C GLY A 195 -0.45 -10.86 4.45
N GLU A 196 -0.48 -11.14 5.75
CA GLU A 196 -1.24 -10.31 6.70
C GLU A 196 -0.34 -9.21 7.29
N ILE A 197 -0.95 -8.06 7.56
CA ILE A 197 -0.34 -6.96 8.31
C ILE A 197 -1.24 -6.57 9.47
N HIS A 198 -0.65 -5.89 10.45
CA HIS A 198 -1.40 -5.28 11.53
C HIS A 198 -0.80 -3.95 11.94
N HIS A 199 -1.70 -2.99 12.14
CA HIS A 199 -1.48 -1.68 12.70
C HIS A 199 -2.74 -1.28 13.47
N ILE A 200 -2.66 -0.25 14.32
CA ILE A 200 -3.84 0.40 14.91
C ILE A 200 -4.77 0.91 13.82
N GLN A 201 -6.02 1.20 14.13
CA GLN A 201 -6.89 1.87 13.16
C GLN A 201 -6.25 3.16 12.65
N TRP A 202 -6.35 3.45 11.35
CA TRP A 202 -5.67 4.60 10.76
C TRP A 202 -6.06 5.92 11.44
N PRO A 203 -5.09 6.73 11.89
CA PRO A 203 -5.33 8.11 12.33
C PRO A 203 -5.41 9.02 11.10
N LEU A 204 -6.47 8.87 10.30
CA LEU A 204 -6.64 9.57 9.03
C LEU A 204 -6.83 11.07 9.25
N GLN A 205 -6.33 11.86 8.32
CA GLN A 205 -6.67 13.26 8.12
C GLN A 205 -7.18 13.42 6.69
N LEU A 206 -7.98 14.46 6.45
CA LEU A 206 -8.17 14.93 5.08
C LEU A 206 -6.84 15.44 4.53
N ALA A 207 -6.71 15.54 3.22
CA ALA A 207 -5.49 16.02 2.59
C ALA A 207 -5.77 16.92 1.39
N GLU A 208 -4.88 17.88 1.19
CA GLU A 208 -4.73 18.63 -0.04
C GLU A 208 -3.54 18.07 -0.80
N ALA A 209 -3.67 17.93 -2.12
CA ALA A 209 -2.58 17.51 -2.99
C ALA A 209 -2.60 18.26 -4.32
N GLU A 210 -1.41 18.62 -4.79
CA GLU A 210 -1.16 19.14 -6.12
C GLU A 210 -0.28 18.11 -6.85
N ILE A 211 -0.87 17.39 -7.81
CA ILE A 211 -0.20 16.35 -8.57
C ILE A 211 0.17 16.92 -9.93
N GLU A 212 1.46 17.20 -10.13
CA GLU A 212 2.00 17.72 -11.39
C GLU A 212 2.12 16.63 -12.45
N LEU A 213 2.52 15.42 -12.03
CA LEU A 213 2.73 14.27 -12.91
C LEU A 213 2.35 12.98 -12.18
N ASN A 214 1.55 12.14 -12.81
CA ASN A 214 1.26 10.79 -12.33
C ASN A 214 1.06 9.85 -13.52
N THR A 215 2.08 9.02 -13.77
CA THR A 215 2.05 7.94 -14.78
C THR A 215 2.04 6.55 -14.15
N MET A 216 1.86 6.47 -12.83
CA MET A 216 2.06 5.26 -12.04
C MET A 216 1.05 4.16 -12.38
N ALA A 217 -0.23 4.53 -12.54
CA ALA A 217 -1.29 3.59 -12.90
C ALA A 217 -1.21 3.16 -14.38
N GLN A 218 -0.80 4.07 -15.28
CA GLN A 218 -0.64 3.79 -16.70
C GLN A 218 0.42 2.71 -16.95
N ALA A 219 1.46 2.64 -16.11
CA ALA A 219 2.46 1.57 -16.17
C ALA A 219 1.87 0.16 -15.93
N ALA A 220 0.67 0.07 -15.33
CA ALA A 220 -0.10 -1.16 -15.15
C ALA A 220 -1.22 -1.33 -16.20
N GLY A 221 -1.33 -0.42 -17.17
CA GLY A 221 -2.41 -0.40 -18.17
C GLY A 221 -3.71 0.23 -17.68
N LEU A 222 -3.68 1.01 -16.60
CA LEU A 222 -4.84 1.73 -16.07
C LEU A 222 -4.77 3.22 -16.42
N GLU A 223 -5.81 3.71 -17.07
CA GLU A 223 -6.03 5.15 -17.26
C GLU A 223 -6.81 5.71 -16.07
N LEU A 224 -6.24 6.72 -15.40
CA LEU A 224 -6.92 7.42 -14.31
C LEU A 224 -7.97 8.38 -14.88
N PRO A 225 -9.16 8.49 -14.27
CA PRO A 225 -10.15 9.46 -14.69
C PRO A 225 -9.66 10.89 -14.42
N ARG A 226 -10.23 11.86 -15.15
CA ARG A 226 -9.97 13.30 -14.90
C ARG A 226 -10.58 13.82 -13.59
N ALA A 227 -11.43 13.03 -12.94
CA ALA A 227 -12.02 13.39 -11.66
C ALA A 227 -10.94 13.56 -10.58
N ALA A 228 -11.19 14.49 -9.65
CA ALA A 228 -10.30 14.69 -8.51
C ALA A 228 -10.22 13.40 -7.66
N PRO A 229 -9.02 13.01 -7.19
CA PRO A 229 -8.89 11.88 -6.29
C PRO A 229 -9.56 12.15 -4.94
N ILE A 230 -9.95 11.08 -4.28
CA ILE A 230 -10.21 11.11 -2.84
C ILE A 230 -8.86 11.05 -2.12
N LEU A 231 -8.62 12.01 -1.23
CA LEU A 231 -7.35 12.22 -0.57
C LEU A 231 -7.47 12.05 0.94
N HIS A 232 -6.65 11.17 1.50
CA HIS A 232 -6.43 11.09 2.95
C HIS A 232 -4.94 11.13 3.26
N PHE A 233 -4.59 11.52 4.48
CA PHE A 233 -3.23 11.53 4.98
C PHE A 233 -3.14 10.77 6.30
N ALA A 234 -2.00 10.12 6.54
CA ALA A 234 -1.65 9.61 7.85
C ALA A 234 -0.19 9.98 8.17
N ARG A 235 0.03 10.59 9.34
CA ARG A 235 1.35 11.12 9.70
C ARG A 235 2.36 10.01 9.95
N GLU A 236 2.00 9.04 10.77
CA GLU A 236 2.86 7.94 11.16
C GLU A 236 2.03 6.77 11.66
N ILE A 237 2.47 5.55 11.39
CA ILE A 237 1.88 4.34 11.96
C ILE A 237 2.91 3.22 12.06
N ASP A 238 2.86 2.48 13.17
CA ASP A 238 3.63 1.23 13.33
C ASP A 238 2.86 0.05 12.74
N VAL A 239 3.59 -0.81 12.03
CA VAL A 239 3.05 -1.97 11.33
C VAL A 239 3.90 -3.21 11.64
N VAL A 240 3.24 -4.33 11.88
CA VAL A 240 3.86 -5.66 11.79
C VAL A 240 3.31 -6.44 10.59
N ALA A 241 4.13 -7.29 10.01
CA ALA A 241 3.76 -8.15 8.90
C ALA A 241 4.11 -9.62 9.20
N TRP A 242 3.30 -10.53 8.66
CA TRP A 242 3.51 -11.98 8.73
C TRP A 242 4.04 -12.53 7.40
N THR A 243 4.65 -13.72 7.46
CA THR A 243 5.05 -14.44 6.25
C THR A 243 3.84 -14.82 5.40
N LEU A 244 4.08 -14.88 4.09
CA LEU A 244 3.09 -15.34 3.11
C LEU A 244 2.64 -16.77 3.41
N GLU A 245 1.36 -17.03 3.16
CA GLU A 245 0.77 -18.36 3.20
C GLU A 245 -0.09 -18.63 1.97
N PRO A 246 -0.09 -19.86 1.44
CA PRO A 246 -1.02 -20.24 0.38
C PRO A 246 -2.44 -20.29 0.92
N VAL A 247 -3.38 -19.70 0.17
CA VAL A 247 -4.81 -19.66 0.54
C VAL A 247 -5.73 -20.22 -0.55
N ALA A 248 -5.20 -20.46 -1.74
CA ALA A 248 -5.88 -21.18 -2.81
C ALA A 248 -4.88 -21.67 -3.85
N THR A 249 -5.19 -22.79 -4.48
CA THR A 249 -4.61 -23.25 -5.74
C THR A 249 -5.65 -23.05 -6.84
N TRP A 250 -5.21 -22.79 -8.06
CA TRP A 250 -6.07 -22.99 -9.24
C TRP A 250 -5.27 -23.70 -10.32
N GLU A 251 -5.93 -24.63 -11.01
CA GLU A 251 -5.39 -25.21 -12.23
C GLU A 251 -5.55 -24.18 -13.36
N LYS A 252 -4.53 -24.10 -14.22
CA LYS A 252 -4.52 -23.22 -15.39
C LYS A 252 -5.55 -23.66 -16.42
#